data_AF-A0A7H4NV09-F1
#
_entry.id   AF-A0A7H4NV09-F1
#
_cell.length_a   1.000
_cell.length_b   1.000
_cell.length_c   1.000
_cell.angle_alpha   90.00
_cell.angle_beta   90.00
_cell.angle_gamma   90.00
#
_symmetry.space_group_name_H-M   'P 1'
#
loop_
_entity.id
_entity.type
_entity.pdbx_description
1 polymer ?
#
loop_
_entity_poly.entity_id
_entity_poly.type
_entity_poly.pdbx_seq_one_letter_code
_entity_poly.pdbx_strand_id
1 'polypeptide(L)' 'MNDLLPGMILEGAVTNVTNFGAFVDIGVHQDGLVHISSLSNKFVEDPHTVVKAGDIVKVKSDGS' A
#
# COMPACT_ATOMS: atom_id res chain seq x y z
N MET A 1 -0.78 -9.35 -21.33
CA MET A 1 -2.13 -9.11 -20.78
C MET A 1 -1.95 -9.02 -19.27
N ASN A 2 -1.59 -7.83 -18.77
CA ASN A 2 -1.52 -7.57 -17.33
C ASN A 2 -2.75 -6.72 -16.99
N ASP A 3 -3.94 -7.31 -17.16
CA ASP A 3 -5.20 -6.66 -16.85
C ASP A 3 -5.45 -6.79 -15.35
N LEU A 4 -4.77 -5.93 -14.58
CA LEU A 4 -5.19 -5.63 -13.23
C LEU A 4 -6.53 -4.91 -13.32
N LEU A 5 -7.61 -5.62 -12.96
CA LEU A 5 -8.94 -5.04 -12.99
C LEU A 5 -9.05 -3.99 -11.86
N PRO A 6 -9.61 -2.80 -12.15
CA PRO A 6 -9.94 -1.82 -11.13
C PRO A 6 -10.75 -2.48 -10.02
N GLY A 7 -10.32 -2.29 -8.78
CA GLY A 7 -11.00 -2.79 -7.60
C GLY A 7 -10.56 -4.18 -7.11
N MET A 8 -9.56 -4.81 -7.75
CA MET A 8 -8.93 -5.99 -7.16
C MET A 8 -8.21 -5.64 -5.86
N ILE A 9 -8.33 -6.52 -4.86
CA ILE A 9 -7.54 -6.49 -3.65
C ILE A 9 -6.29 -7.34 -3.92
N LEU A 10 -5.12 -6.72 -3.82
CA LEU A 10 -3.82 -7.38 -3.93
C LEU A 10 -3.19 -7.43 -2.54
N GLU A 11 -2.63 -8.57 -2.18
CA GLU A 11 -1.82 -8.71 -0.97
C GLU A 11 -0.36 -8.42 -1.33
N GLY A 12 0.27 -7.54 -0.57
CA GLY A 12 1.67 -7.22 -0.74
C GLY A 12 2.37 -6.97 0.59
N ALA A 13 3.68 -7.13 0.57
CA ALA A 13 4.52 -6.93 1.74
C ALA A 13 5.05 -5.49 1.76
N VAL A 14 4.96 -4.83 2.91
CA VAL A 14 5.53 -3.49 3.07
C VAL A 14 7.05 -3.59 3.00
N THR A 15 7.65 -3.05 1.95
CA THR A 15 9.11 -3.04 1.79
C THR A 15 9.74 -1.87 2.52
N ASN A 16 9.04 -0.73 2.58
CA ASN A 16 9.55 0.48 3.20
C ASN A 16 8.41 1.37 3.70
N VAL A 17 8.60 2.06 4.82
CA VAL A 17 7.61 2.99 5.39
C VAL A 17 8.23 4.37 5.54
N THR A 18 7.58 5.38 4.97
CA THR A 18 8.00 6.78 5.00
C THR A 18 6.95 7.63 5.73
N ASN A 19 7.31 8.84 6.16
CA ASN A 19 6.37 9.72 6.88
C ASN A 19 5.10 10.08 6.10
N PHE A 20 5.12 9.97 4.77
CA PHE A 20 3.98 10.29 3.90
C PHE A 20 3.25 9.03 3.39
N GLY A 21 3.73 7.82 3.69
CA GLY A 21 3.11 6.60 3.19
C GLY A 21 3.93 5.32 3.41
N ALA A 22 3.55 4.26 2.71
CA ALA A 22 4.23 2.97 2.75
C ALA A 22 4.34 2.37 1.35
N PHE A 23 5.52 1.87 1.02
CA PHE A 23 5.79 1.11 -0.19
C PHE A 23 5.47 -0.35 0.07
N VAL A 24 4.66 -0.91 -0.82
CA VAL A 24 4.17 -2.28 -0.75
C VAL A 24 4.57 -2.99 -2.04
N ASP A 25 5.35 -4.05 -1.90
CA ASP A 25 5.63 -4.95 -3.01
C ASP A 25 4.48 -5.94 -3.17
N ILE A 26 3.78 -5.83 -4.29
CA ILE A 26 2.67 -6.70 -4.70
C ILE A 26 3.10 -7.67 -5.81
N GLY A 27 4.40 -7.79 -6.09
CA GLY A 27 4.94 -8.70 -7.09
C GLY A 27 4.64 -8.28 -8.54
N VAL A 28 4.36 -7.00 -8.77
CA VAL A 28 4.19 -6.42 -10.11
C VAL A 28 5.44 -5.61 -10.48
N HIS A 29 5.63 -5.24 -11.75
CA HIS A 29 6.83 -4.49 -12.20
C HIS A 29 7.07 -3.14 -11.48
N GLN A 30 6.13 -2.66 -10.67
CA GLN A 30 6.23 -1.38 -9.96
C GLN A 30 5.66 -1.50 -8.54
N ASP A 31 6.39 -0.99 -7.56
CA ASP A 31 5.96 -0.95 -6.17
C ASP A 31 4.67 -0.11 -6.00
N GLY A 32 3.74 -0.64 -5.20
CA GLY A 32 2.53 0.09 -4.83
C GLY A 32 2.82 1.07 -3.69
N LEU A 33 2.71 2.37 -3.94
CA LEU A 33 2.78 3.38 -2.89
C LEU A 33 1.40 3.60 -2.28
N VAL A 34 1.26 3.31 -0.99
CA VAL A 34 0.07 3.63 -0.20
C VAL A 34 0.28 4.94 0.52
N HIS A 35 -0.53 5.94 0.21
CA HIS A 35 -0.46 7.24 0.87
C HIS A 35 -0.99 7.15 2.31
N ILE A 36 -0.42 7.92 3.23
CA ILE A 36 -0.83 7.92 4.65
C ILE A 36 -2.32 8.25 4.83
N SER A 37 -2.88 9.09 3.97
CA SER A 37 -4.32 9.40 3.95
C SER A 37 -5.20 8.20 3.59
N SER A 38 -4.67 7.21 2.89
CA SER A 38 -5.36 5.97 2.54
C SER A 38 -5.17 4.88 3.60
N LEU A 39 -4.17 4.99 4.48
CA LEU A 39 -3.94 4.04 5.57
C LEU A 39 -5.02 4.15 6.67
N SER A 40 -5.61 5.34 6.86
CA SER A 40 -6.70 5.52 7.83
C SER A 40 -7.57 6.72 7.49
N ASN A 41 -8.87 6.64 7.77
CA ASN A 41 -9.79 7.78 7.72
C ASN A 41 -9.55 8.81 8.83
N LYS A 42 -8.66 8.52 9.79
CA LYS A 42 -8.25 9.42 10.87
C LYS A 42 -6.86 9.97 10.57
N PHE A 43 -6.56 11.16 11.11
CA PHE A 43 -5.23 11.73 11.03
C PHE A 43 -4.21 10.77 11.66
N VAL A 44 -3.35 10.18 10.83
CA VAL A 44 -2.23 9.35 11.26
C VAL A 44 -1.03 10.28 11.35
N GLU A 45 -0.57 10.52 12.57
CA GLU A 45 0.61 11.36 12.80
C GLU A 45 1.91 10.61 12.46
N ASP A 46 1.91 9.28 12.69
CA ASP A 46 3.07 8.44 12.42
C ASP A 46 2.65 7.11 11.75
N PRO A 47 3.05 6.88 10.48
CA PRO A 47 2.66 5.66 9.75
C PRO A 47 3.35 4.41 10.28
N HIS A 48 4.48 4.49 10.98
CA HIS A 48 5.13 3.32 11.59
C HIS A 48 4.30 2.69 12.72
N THR A 49 3.34 3.43 13.26
CA THR A 49 2.37 2.91 14.23
C THR A 49 1.26 2.09 13.59
N VAL A 50 0.96 2.33 12.30
CA VAL A 50 -0.13 1.69 11.56
C VAL A 50 0.38 0.54 10.70
N VAL A 51 1.54 0.71 10.08
CA VAL A 51 2.16 -0.27 9.18
C VAL A 51 3.66 -0.39 9.46
N LYS A 52 4.21 -1.60 9.33
CA LYS A 52 5.62 -1.88 9.57
C LYS A 52 6.24 -2.54 8.34
N ALA A 53 7.54 -2.34 8.15
CA ALA A 53 8.27 -3.08 7.12
C ALA A 53 8.17 -4.59 7.39
N GLY A 54 7.78 -5.35 6.36
CA GLY A 54 7.48 -6.77 6.42
C GLY A 54 6.02 -7.11 6.72
N ASP A 55 5.18 -6.14 7.05
CA ASP A 55 3.75 -6.38 7.29
C ASP A 55 3.02 -6.67 5.97
N ILE A 56 2.06 -7.60 5.99
CA ILE A 56 1.28 -7.97 4.81
C ILE A 56 0.02 -7.11 4.79
N VAL A 57 -0.05 -6.21 3.82
CA VAL A 57 -1.16 -5.28 3.66
C VAL A 57 -1.95 -5.57 2.38
N LYS A 58 -3.24 -5.27 2.43
CA LYS A 58 -4.16 -5.42 1.31
C LYS A 58 -4.34 -4.09 0.61
N VAL A 59 -3.86 -4.00 -0.62
CA VAL A 59 -3.94 -2.80 -1.44
C VAL A 59 -5.04 -3.00 -2.47
N LYS A 60 -5.94 -2.02 -2.61
CA LYS A 60 -6.92 -2.03 -3.68
C LYS A 60 -6.31 -1.38 -4.92
N SER A 61 -6.27 -2.09 -6.04
CA SER A 61 -5.93 -1.50 -7.33
C SER A 61 -7.00 -0.48 -7.69
N ASP A 62 -6.64 0.80 -7.74
CA ASP A 62 -7.48 1.81 -8.36
C ASP A 62 -7.13 1.79 -9.85
N GLY A 63 -7.95 1.08 -10.63
CA GLY A 63 -7.76 1.03 -12.08
C GLY A 63 -8.18 2.37 -12.67
N SER A 64 -7.20 3.27 -12.76
CA SER A 64 -7.25 4.47 -13.59
C SER A 64 -6.93 4.13 -15.04
#